data_AF-A0A7C5FP21-F1
#
_entry.id   AF-A0A7C5FP21-F1
#
_cell.length_a   1.000
_cell.length_b   1.000
_cell.length_c   1.000
_cell.angle_alpha   90.00
_cell.angle_beta   90.00
_cell.angle_gamma   90.00
#
_symmetry.space_group_name_H-M   'P 1'
#
loop_
_entity.id
_entity.type
_entity.pdbx_description
1 polymer ?
#
loop_
_entity_poly.entity_id
_entity_poly.type
_entity_poly.pdbx_seq_one_letter_code
_entity_poly.pdbx_strand_id
1 'polypeptide(L)'
;MPVTGNAQVCLATGLEAIHKTLMDTRSLPDDEHVAQDLSWDILNKNKTGYLLCRQDIVGNQELNVGDFVAISEVNATEKTLTKLACIRWIKTDFNNKTKLGLDIIEGEPMAVRYSLDSMSKIRPAILLPETSQAASLITMAGVFKRDKTIHIIPKKKRFQLNIMLNRLLNKNASFERFTFRDVM
;
A
#
# COMPACT_ATOMS: atom_id res chain seq x y z
N MET A 1 22.08 0.19 2.35
CA MET A 1 23.22 -0.61 2.86
C MET A 1 22.74 -2.05 2.93
N PRO A 2 23.57 -3.05 2.63
CA PRO A 2 23.20 -4.45 2.87
C PRO A 2 22.72 -4.58 4.31
N VAL A 3 21.57 -5.23 4.51
CA VAL A 3 21.06 -5.42 5.88
C VAL A 3 21.83 -6.58 6.50
N THR A 4 22.46 -6.33 7.66
CA THR A 4 23.16 -7.36 8.44
C THR A 4 22.21 -7.88 9.53
N GLY A 5 21.78 -9.14 9.42
CA GLY A 5 20.87 -9.80 10.36
C GLY A 5 19.60 -10.35 9.71
N ASN A 6 18.79 -11.10 10.47
CA ASN A 6 17.51 -11.67 10.01
C ASN A 6 16.40 -10.62 10.04
N ALA A 7 16.46 -9.67 9.09
CA ALA A 7 15.44 -8.65 8.92
C ALA A 7 14.41 -9.10 7.88
N GLN A 8 13.14 -9.10 8.28
CA GLN A 8 12.03 -9.57 7.46
C GLN A 8 10.90 -8.55 7.40
N VAL A 9 10.12 -8.60 6.33
CA VAL A 9 8.89 -7.82 6.14
C VAL A 9 7.72 -8.72 5.78
N CYS A 10 6.53 -8.34 6.23
CA CYS A 10 5.29 -8.83 5.66
C CYS A 10 4.80 -7.85 4.59
N LEU A 11 4.31 -8.40 3.48
CA LEU A 11 3.70 -7.62 2.40
C LEU A 11 2.19 -7.88 2.36
N ALA A 12 1.40 -6.81 2.42
CA ALA A 12 -0.02 -6.86 2.10
C ALA A 12 -0.23 -6.37 0.66
N THR A 13 -0.85 -7.20 -0.17
CA THR A 13 -1.08 -6.99 -1.61
C THR A 13 -2.57 -6.88 -1.89
N GLY A 14 -2.97 -5.95 -2.77
CA GLY A 14 -4.38 -5.68 -3.05
C GLY A 14 -4.97 -4.61 -2.13
N LEU A 15 -5.92 -3.82 -2.66
CA LEU A 15 -6.43 -2.61 -2.00
C LEU A 15 -7.05 -2.93 -0.64
N GLU A 16 -7.84 -4.00 -0.57
CA GLU A 16 -8.54 -4.43 0.64
C GLU A 16 -7.56 -4.87 1.73
N ALA A 17 -6.54 -5.66 1.37
CA ALA A 17 -5.53 -6.13 2.31
C ALA A 17 -4.72 -4.96 2.86
N ILE A 18 -4.24 -4.06 1.98
CA ILE A 18 -3.51 -2.85 2.38
C ILE A 18 -4.38 -1.98 3.29
N HIS A 19 -5.63 -1.72 2.90
CA HIS A 19 -6.56 -0.92 3.70
C HIS A 19 -6.79 -1.56 5.08
N LYS A 20 -6.92 -2.88 5.17
CA LYS A 20 -7.05 -3.61 6.44
C LYS A 20 -5.80 -3.45 7.31
N THR A 21 -4.61 -3.68 6.75
CA THR A 21 -3.33 -3.50 7.46
C THR A 21 -3.15 -2.08 7.99
N LEU A 22 -3.62 -1.07 7.27
CA LEU A 22 -3.58 0.32 7.72
C LEU A 22 -4.65 0.66 8.77
N MET A 23 -5.78 -0.05 8.77
CA MET A 23 -6.84 0.12 9.78
C MET A 23 -6.48 -0.53 11.11
N ASP A 24 -5.80 -1.67 11.03
CA ASP A 24 -5.35 -2.50 12.14
C ASP A 24 -4.02 -1.94 12.69
N THR A 25 -4.11 -0.92 13.55
CA THR A 25 -2.96 -0.32 14.28
C THR A 25 -2.29 -1.26 15.29
N ARG A 26 -2.77 -2.50 15.38
CA ARG A 26 -2.20 -3.64 16.10
C ARG A 26 -2.28 -4.81 15.13
N SER A 27 -1.39 -5.77 15.26
CA SER A 27 -1.37 -7.07 14.56
C SER A 27 -0.36 -7.16 13.41
N LEU A 28 0.90 -7.40 13.78
CA LEU A 28 1.57 -8.58 13.20
C LEU A 28 0.67 -9.80 13.50
N PRO A 29 0.65 -10.86 12.67
CA PRO A 29 -0.06 -12.08 13.06
C PRO A 29 0.34 -12.46 14.48
N ASP A 30 -0.63 -12.58 15.41
CA ASP A 30 -0.38 -13.03 16.79
C ASP A 30 0.21 -14.46 16.81
N ASP A 31 0.18 -15.14 15.66
CA ASP A 31 0.82 -16.41 15.37
C ASP A 31 2.18 -16.18 14.68
N GLU A 32 3.27 -16.25 15.46
CA GLU A 32 4.65 -16.11 14.96
C GLU A 32 4.95 -17.05 13.77
N HIS A 33 4.31 -18.23 13.74
CA HIS A 33 4.46 -19.21 12.67
C HIS A 33 3.86 -18.75 11.33
N VAL A 34 2.68 -18.10 11.36
CA VAL A 34 2.02 -17.59 10.14
C VAL A 34 2.74 -16.35 9.61
N ALA A 35 3.29 -15.53 10.50
CA ALA A 35 4.10 -14.37 10.12
C ALA A 35 5.40 -14.79 9.42
N GLN A 36 6.07 -15.84 9.90
CA GLN A 36 7.30 -16.37 9.28
C GLN A 36 7.03 -17.01 7.91
N ASP A 37 5.95 -17.76 7.76
CA ASP A 37 5.63 -18.40 6.47
C ASP A 37 5.32 -17.40 5.36
N LEU A 38 4.83 -16.20 5.70
CA LEU A 38 4.46 -15.14 4.74
C LEU A 38 5.50 -14.02 4.63
N SER A 39 6.61 -14.08 5.38
CA SER A 39 7.59 -13.02 5.42
C SER A 39 8.55 -13.06 4.23
N TRP A 40 9.08 -11.90 3.91
CA TRP A 40 10.10 -11.68 2.90
C TRP A 40 11.38 -11.23 3.59
N ASP A 41 12.50 -11.86 3.23
CA ASP A 41 13.81 -11.45 3.69
C ASP A 41 14.22 -10.12 3.03
N ILE A 42 14.74 -9.20 3.83
CA ILE A 42 15.28 -7.94 3.34
C ILE A 42 16.75 -8.16 2.94
N LEU A 43 17.03 -8.17 1.64
CA LEU A 43 18.41 -8.24 1.15
C LEU A 43 19.12 -6.87 1.22
N ASN A 44 18.39 -5.79 0.98
CA ASN A 44 18.90 -4.41 1.04
C ASN A 44 17.72 -3.46 1.31
N LYS A 45 17.96 -2.39 2.09
CA LYS A 45 17.01 -1.28 2.23
C LYS A 45 17.72 0.06 2.25
N ASN A 46 17.03 1.08 1.76
CA ASN A 46 17.43 2.48 1.87
C ASN A 46 16.18 3.34 2.12
N LYS A 47 16.33 4.67 2.06
CA LYS A 47 15.21 5.59 2.31
C LYS A 47 14.11 5.53 1.24
N THR A 48 14.44 5.05 0.04
CA THR A 48 13.55 5.07 -1.12
C THR A 48 13.02 3.69 -1.49
N GLY A 49 13.51 2.61 -0.89
CA GLY A 49 13.16 1.28 -1.39
C GLY A 49 13.70 0.10 -0.60
N TYR A 50 13.17 -1.06 -0.97
CA TYR A 50 13.56 -2.37 -0.46
C TYR A 50 13.91 -3.29 -1.61
N LEU A 51 14.94 -4.11 -1.40
CA LEU A 51 15.19 -5.32 -2.16
C LEU A 51 14.80 -6.50 -1.27
N LEU A 52 13.78 -7.22 -1.69
CA LEU A 52 13.21 -8.33 -0.93
C LEU A 52 13.46 -9.66 -1.62
N CYS A 53 13.41 -10.73 -0.85
CA CYS A 53 13.55 -12.09 -1.34
C CYS A 53 12.66 -13.05 -0.57
N ARG A 54 12.08 -14.03 -1.27
CA ARG A 54 11.39 -15.16 -0.65
C ARG A 54 11.60 -16.42 -1.50
N GLN A 55 11.80 -17.52 -0.81
CA GLN A 55 11.87 -18.85 -1.39
C GLN A 55 10.45 -19.42 -1.47
N ASP A 56 10.10 -20.07 -2.59
CA ASP A 56 8.80 -20.76 -2.78
C ASP A 56 7.61 -19.91 -2.33
N ILE A 57 7.19 -18.94 -3.15
CA ILE A 57 5.97 -18.17 -2.87
C ILE A 57 4.77 -19.14 -2.86
N VAL A 58 4.36 -19.57 -1.67
CA VAL A 58 3.22 -20.47 -1.48
C VAL A 58 1.93 -19.67 -1.57
N GLY A 59 1.01 -20.08 -2.47
CA GLY A 59 -0.34 -19.53 -2.61
C GLY A 59 -0.54 -18.61 -3.83
N ASN A 60 -1.78 -18.16 -4.03
CA ASN A 60 -2.18 -17.27 -5.13
C ASN A 60 -1.81 -15.80 -4.87
N GLN A 61 -0.61 -15.53 -4.36
CA GLN A 61 -0.17 -14.15 -4.16
C GLN A 61 0.19 -13.54 -5.52
N GLU A 62 -0.81 -12.96 -6.21
CA GLU A 62 -0.59 -12.24 -7.46
C GLU A 62 0.23 -10.98 -7.20
N LEU A 63 1.47 -10.97 -7.68
CA LEU A 63 2.39 -9.85 -7.62
C LEU A 63 2.61 -9.33 -9.03
N ASN A 64 2.19 -8.10 -9.30
CA ASN A 64 2.43 -7.47 -10.60
C ASN A 64 3.32 -6.23 -10.45
N VAL A 65 4.16 -6.00 -11.46
CA VAL A 65 4.89 -4.73 -11.57
C VAL A 65 3.89 -3.59 -11.69
N GLY A 66 4.10 -2.55 -10.91
CA GLY A 66 3.22 -1.38 -10.79
C GLY A 66 2.22 -1.49 -9.64
N ASP A 67 1.97 -2.67 -9.08
CA ASP A 67 1.06 -2.81 -7.94
C ASP A 67 1.61 -2.13 -6.69
N PHE A 68 0.70 -1.63 -5.87
CA PHE A 68 1.02 -1.11 -4.55
C PHE A 68 1.03 -2.24 -3.53
N VAL A 69 1.89 -2.11 -2.53
CA VAL A 69 2.00 -3.02 -1.39
C VAL A 69 2.19 -2.23 -0.09
N ALA A 70 1.57 -2.70 0.99
CA ALA A 70 1.92 -2.25 2.34
C ALA A 70 3.07 -3.12 2.88
N ILE A 71 4.04 -2.46 3.51
CA ILE A 71 5.22 -3.08 4.10
C ILE A 71 5.16 -2.91 5.62
N SER A 72 5.23 -4.02 6.34
CA SER A 72 5.36 -4.06 7.80
C SER A 72 6.63 -4.84 8.17
N GLU A 73 7.60 -4.19 8.81
CA GLU A 73 8.82 -4.87 9.30
C GLU A 73 8.49 -5.70 10.55
N VAL A 74 8.85 -6.99 10.55
CA VAL A 74 8.43 -7.99 11.56
C VAL A 74 9.16 -7.82 12.91
N ASN A 75 10.44 -7.42 12.88
CA ASN A 75 11.30 -7.35 14.06
C ASN A 75 11.71 -5.92 14.42
N ALA A 76 10.90 -4.91 14.10
CA ALA A 76 11.26 -3.55 14.46
C ALA A 76 11.09 -3.35 15.97
N THR A 77 12.16 -2.89 16.62
CA THR A 77 12.19 -2.55 18.05
C THR A 77 11.34 -1.33 18.42
N GLU A 78 10.75 -0.67 17.42
CA GLU A 78 9.88 0.49 17.55
C GLU A 78 8.55 0.20 16.88
N LYS A 79 7.50 0.94 17.24
CA LYS A 79 6.19 0.89 16.60
C LYS A 79 6.32 1.28 15.12
N THR A 80 6.63 0.34 14.25
CA THR A 80 6.88 0.60 12.84
C THR A 80 5.58 1.04 12.17
N LEU A 81 5.60 2.25 11.64
CA LEU A 81 4.56 2.74 10.75
C LEU A 81 4.59 1.90 9.47
N THR A 82 3.44 1.36 9.09
CA THR A 82 3.25 0.66 7.80
C THR A 82 3.59 1.62 6.66
N LYS A 83 4.53 1.21 5.81
CA LYS A 83 4.92 1.99 4.62
C LYS A 83 4.12 1.51 3.42
N LEU A 84 3.90 2.40 2.45
CA LEU A 84 3.36 2.05 1.14
C LEU A 84 4.48 2.06 0.11
N ALA A 85 4.50 1.09 -0.78
CA ALA A 85 5.47 1.00 -1.87
C ALA A 85 4.82 0.52 -3.16
N CYS A 86 5.53 0.71 -4.27
CA CYS A 86 5.19 0.18 -5.58
C CYS A 86 6.20 -0.89 -6.00
N ILE A 87 5.72 -2.00 -6.55
CA ILE A 87 6.57 -3.04 -7.12
C ILE A 87 7.15 -2.52 -8.43
N ARG A 88 8.48 -2.38 -8.51
CA ARG A 88 9.16 -1.89 -9.72
C ARG A 88 9.64 -3.00 -10.63
N TRP A 89 10.02 -4.14 -10.07
CA TRP A 89 10.41 -5.31 -10.84
C TRP A 89 10.28 -6.57 -9.98
N ILE A 90 10.13 -7.71 -10.67
CA ILE A 90 10.02 -9.04 -10.09
C ILE A 90 10.97 -9.95 -10.86
N LYS A 91 11.73 -10.79 -10.16
CA LYS A 91 12.56 -11.82 -10.79
C LYS A 91 12.47 -13.11 -9.98
N THR A 92 12.02 -14.18 -10.63
CA THR A 92 12.04 -15.54 -10.07
C THR A 92 13.12 -16.33 -10.80
N ASP A 93 14.00 -16.98 -10.06
CA ASP A 93 15.03 -17.86 -10.63
C ASP A 93 14.54 -19.32 -10.76
N PHE A 94 15.39 -20.16 -11.32
CA PHE A 94 15.09 -21.58 -11.57
C PHE A 94 14.90 -22.40 -10.29
N ASN A 95 15.31 -21.87 -9.13
CA ASN A 95 15.10 -22.51 -7.84
C ASN A 95 13.85 -21.93 -7.15
N ASN A 96 12.92 -21.31 -7.88
CA ASN A 96 11.73 -20.63 -7.35
C ASN A 96 12.01 -19.50 -6.35
N LYS A 97 13.24 -18.99 -6.32
CA LYS A 97 13.58 -17.87 -5.45
C LYS A 97 13.15 -16.59 -6.13
N THR A 98 12.20 -15.89 -5.50
CA THR A 98 11.66 -14.64 -6.04
C THR A 98 12.28 -13.44 -5.34
N LYS A 99 12.73 -12.48 -6.14
CA LYS A 99 13.23 -11.18 -5.69
C LYS A 99 12.31 -10.07 -6.18
N LEU A 100 12.10 -9.07 -5.32
CA LEU A 100 11.31 -7.89 -5.60
C LEU A 100 12.12 -6.62 -5.38
N GLY A 101 12.03 -5.69 -6.32
CA GLY A 101 12.43 -4.31 -6.10
C GLY A 101 11.21 -3.46 -5.78
N LEU A 102 11.20 -2.85 -4.59
CA LEU A 102 10.13 -1.97 -4.14
C LEU A 102 10.63 -0.53 -4.06
N ASP A 103 9.79 0.40 -4.50
CA ASP A 103 10.01 1.85 -4.40
C ASP A 103 8.97 2.44 -3.44
N ILE A 104 9.45 3.03 -2.35
CA ILE A 104 8.63 3.58 -1.27
C ILE A 104 7.94 4.83 -1.75
N ILE A 105 6.64 4.92 -1.47
CA ILE A 105 5.86 6.12 -1.70
C ILE A 105 5.96 6.97 -0.44
N GLU A 106 6.46 8.19 -0.61
CA GLU A 106 6.60 9.15 0.48
C GLU A 106 5.25 9.52 1.10
N GLY A 107 5.24 9.68 2.41
CA GLY A 107 4.06 10.03 3.21
C GLY A 107 3.59 8.90 4.12
N GLU A 108 2.74 9.25 5.07
CA GLU A 108 2.08 8.29 5.96
C GLU A 108 0.75 7.87 5.34
N PRO A 109 0.62 6.62 4.83
CA PRO A 109 -0.60 6.18 4.20
C PRO A 109 -1.74 6.05 5.22
N MET A 110 -2.88 6.63 4.89
CA MET A 110 -4.07 6.58 5.73
C MET A 110 -5.16 5.77 5.03
N ALA A 111 -5.64 4.71 5.67
CA ALA A 111 -6.85 4.05 5.19
C ALA A 111 -8.06 4.98 5.37
N VAL A 112 -8.80 5.16 4.28
CA VAL A 112 -10.04 5.92 4.22
C VAL A 112 -11.06 5.13 3.42
N ARG A 113 -12.32 5.53 3.49
CA ARG A 113 -13.35 5.00 2.60
C ARG A 113 -13.84 6.10 1.66
N TYR A 114 -14.40 5.73 0.53
CA TYR A 114 -15.01 6.69 -0.39
C TYR A 114 -16.35 6.21 -0.94
N SER A 115 -17.18 7.14 -1.39
CA SER A 115 -18.36 6.86 -2.21
C SER A 115 -18.38 7.76 -3.45
N LEU A 116 -18.87 7.21 -4.56
CA LEU A 116 -19.02 7.94 -5.82
C LEU A 116 -20.32 8.74 -5.88
N ASP A 117 -21.36 8.19 -5.27
CA ASP A 117 -22.67 8.81 -5.09
C ASP A 117 -22.92 8.86 -3.58
N SER A 118 -23.74 9.81 -3.14
CA SER A 118 -23.82 10.22 -1.74
C SER A 118 -24.12 9.12 -0.72
N MET A 119 -24.53 7.88 -1.09
CA MET A 119 -24.70 6.77 -0.13
C MET A 119 -24.67 5.31 -0.68
N SER A 120 -24.57 5.01 -1.97
CA SER A 120 -24.97 3.67 -2.46
C SER A 120 -23.91 2.55 -2.26
N LYS A 121 -22.62 2.84 -2.39
CA LYS A 121 -21.52 1.86 -2.19
C LYS A 121 -20.28 2.53 -1.59
N ILE A 122 -19.95 2.16 -0.36
CA ILE A 122 -18.75 2.64 0.34
C ILE A 122 -17.59 1.67 0.09
N ARG A 123 -16.52 2.15 -0.53
CA ARG A 123 -15.36 1.35 -0.95
C ARG A 123 -14.07 1.77 -0.21
N PRO A 124 -13.09 0.87 -0.05
CA PRO A 124 -11.81 1.22 0.55
C PRO A 124 -10.99 2.12 -0.38
N ALA A 125 -10.20 3.01 0.20
CA ALA A 125 -9.18 3.78 -0.49
C ALA A 125 -8.00 4.07 0.46
N ILE A 126 -6.88 4.48 -0.11
CA ILE A 126 -5.71 4.91 0.65
C ILE A 126 -5.45 6.37 0.33
N LEU A 127 -5.50 7.21 1.35
CA LEU A 127 -5.12 8.62 1.26
C LEU A 127 -3.65 8.74 1.59
N LEU A 128 -2.92 9.40 0.70
CA LEU A 128 -1.56 9.91 0.95
C LEU A 128 -1.68 11.42 1.14
N PRO A 129 -1.53 11.92 2.39
CA PRO A 129 -1.55 13.35 2.67
C PRO A 129 -0.44 14.09 1.92
N GLU A 130 -0.61 15.39 1.79
CA GLU A 130 0.42 16.26 1.21
C GLU A 130 1.68 16.26 2.09
N THR A 131 2.83 16.09 1.43
CA THR A 131 4.16 16.16 2.05
C THR A 131 5.06 17.06 1.19
N SER A 132 6.08 16.50 0.54
CA SER A 132 6.82 17.13 -0.56
C SER A 132 6.04 17.10 -1.89
N GLN A 133 5.02 16.25 -1.97
CA GLN A 133 4.15 16.05 -3.12
C GLN A 133 2.70 16.36 -2.75
N ALA A 134 1.92 16.81 -3.73
CA ALA A 134 0.49 17.05 -3.57
C ALA A 134 -0.25 15.80 -3.07
N ALA A 135 -1.24 16.01 -2.20
CA ALA A 135 -2.08 14.94 -1.68
C ALA A 135 -2.67 14.07 -2.82
N SER A 136 -2.73 12.77 -2.58
CA SER A 136 -3.24 11.82 -3.57
C SER A 136 -4.05 10.71 -2.94
N LEU A 137 -4.98 10.17 -3.72
CA LEU A 137 -5.83 9.06 -3.32
C LEU A 137 -5.53 7.86 -4.23
N ILE A 138 -5.47 6.68 -3.62
CA ILE A 138 -5.37 5.40 -4.31
C ILE A 138 -6.69 4.66 -4.14
N THR A 139 -7.25 4.24 -5.26
CA THR A 139 -8.50 3.47 -5.33
C THR A 139 -8.31 2.27 -6.24
N MET A 140 -9.35 1.45 -6.35
CA MET A 140 -9.43 0.47 -7.43
C MET A 140 -9.44 1.17 -8.80
N ALA A 141 -9.04 0.46 -9.85
CA ALA A 141 -9.06 0.99 -11.20
C ALA A 141 -10.48 1.34 -11.70
N GLY A 142 -10.59 2.32 -12.61
CA GLY A 142 -11.85 2.77 -13.21
C GLY A 142 -12.65 3.79 -12.38
N VAL A 143 -12.07 4.36 -11.33
CA VAL A 143 -12.71 5.34 -10.45
C VAL A 143 -12.45 6.75 -10.93
N PHE A 144 -11.24 7.02 -11.40
CA PHE A 144 -10.81 8.34 -11.81
C PHE A 144 -11.59 8.82 -13.04
N LYS A 145 -12.29 9.92 -12.85
CA LYS A 145 -12.82 10.75 -13.92
C LYS A 145 -12.51 12.20 -13.54
N ARG A 146 -11.85 12.93 -14.43
CA ARG A 146 -11.49 14.32 -14.19
C ARG A 146 -12.73 15.15 -13.84
N ASP A 147 -12.58 16.04 -12.87
CA ASP A 147 -13.61 16.97 -12.37
C ASP A 147 -14.83 16.27 -11.75
N LYS A 148 -14.75 14.96 -11.51
CA LYS A 148 -15.76 14.24 -10.73
C LYS A 148 -15.57 14.54 -9.26
N THR A 149 -16.67 14.76 -8.55
CA THR A 149 -16.67 14.86 -7.08
C THR A 149 -16.90 13.49 -6.45
N ILE A 150 -16.17 13.18 -5.39
CA ILE A 150 -16.37 11.98 -4.56
C ILE A 150 -16.35 12.35 -3.07
N HIS A 151 -16.99 11.53 -2.25
CA HIS A 151 -17.05 11.72 -0.80
C HIS A 151 -16.02 10.83 -0.10
N ILE A 152 -15.13 11.42 0.71
CA ILE A 152 -14.18 10.70 1.55
C ILE A 152 -14.72 10.59 2.97
N ILE A 153 -14.68 9.37 3.51
CA ILE A 153 -15.14 9.01 4.84
C ILE A 153 -13.93 8.47 5.62
N PRO A 154 -13.24 9.33 6.40
CA PRO A 154 -12.12 8.89 7.22
C PRO A 154 -12.60 8.12 8.45
N LYS A 155 -11.66 7.39 9.09
CA LYS A 155 -11.91 6.60 10.31
C LYS A 155 -12.56 7.43 11.44
N LYS A 156 -12.18 8.71 11.56
CA LYS A 156 -12.76 9.65 12.53
C LYS A 156 -13.84 10.47 11.83
N LYS A 157 -15.12 10.28 12.24
CA LYS A 157 -16.33 10.88 11.63
C LYS A 157 -16.32 12.41 11.43
N ARG A 158 -15.42 13.16 12.07
CA ARG A 158 -15.39 14.63 12.04
C ARG A 158 -14.79 15.25 10.76
N PHE A 159 -14.37 14.45 9.78
CA PHE A 159 -13.66 14.93 8.59
C PHE A 159 -14.19 14.36 7.28
N GLN A 160 -15.52 14.17 7.17
CA GLN A 160 -16.09 13.86 5.86
C GLN A 160 -15.77 15.00 4.89
N LEU A 161 -15.16 14.66 3.75
CA LEU A 161 -14.61 15.63 2.82
C LEU A 161 -15.15 15.35 1.41
N ASN A 162 -15.61 16.40 0.73
CA ASN A 162 -15.93 16.35 -0.68
C ASN A 162 -14.70 16.77 -1.46
N ILE A 163 -14.22 15.90 -2.36
CA ILE A 163 -13.05 16.18 -3.18
C ILE A 163 -13.40 16.08 -4.65
N MET A 164 -12.80 16.96 -5.45
CA MET A 164 -12.87 16.93 -6.91
C MET A 164 -11.58 16.34 -7.47
N LEU A 165 -11.72 15.34 -8.33
CA LEU A 165 -10.60 14.61 -8.92
C LEU A 165 -9.88 15.49 -9.97
N ASN A 166 -8.58 15.70 -9.80
CA ASN A 166 -7.83 16.70 -10.58
C ASN A 166 -6.95 16.06 -11.66
N ARG A 167 -6.05 15.14 -11.29
CA ARG A 167 -5.04 14.57 -12.20
C ARG A 167 -4.70 13.14 -11.84
N LEU A 168 -4.75 12.23 -12.82
CA LEU A 168 -4.26 10.86 -12.70
C LEU A 168 -2.72 10.87 -12.67
N LEU A 169 -2.15 10.23 -11.65
CA LEU A 169 -0.71 10.08 -11.48
C LEU A 169 -0.22 8.74 -12.03
N ASN A 170 -0.92 7.66 -11.69
CA ASN A 170 -0.64 6.34 -12.24
C ASN A 170 -1.92 5.49 -12.29
N LYS A 171 -1.88 4.45 -13.11
CA LYS A 171 -2.92 3.42 -13.20
C LYS A 171 -2.31 2.09 -13.59
N ASN A 172 -2.92 1.01 -13.14
CA ASN A 172 -2.72 -0.32 -13.65
C ASN A 172 -4.06 -1.08 -13.67
N ALA A 173 -4.06 -2.40 -13.83
CA ALA A 173 -5.30 -3.18 -13.85
C ALA A 173 -6.05 -3.18 -12.50
N SER A 174 -5.33 -3.01 -11.40
CA SER A 174 -5.83 -3.15 -10.03
C SER A 174 -6.14 -1.80 -9.37
N PHE A 175 -5.39 -0.75 -9.70
CA PHE A 175 -5.35 0.52 -8.99
C PHE A 175 -5.31 1.75 -9.90
N GLU A 176 -5.77 2.86 -9.33
CA GLU A 176 -5.52 4.21 -9.82
C GLU A 176 -5.02 5.08 -8.67
N ARG A 177 -3.99 5.91 -8.91
CA ARG A 177 -3.59 6.99 -8.01
C ARG A 177 -3.80 8.33 -8.69
N PHE A 178 -4.44 9.26 -7.99
CA PHE A 178 -4.70 10.59 -8.53
C PHE A 178 -4.64 11.66 -7.44
N THR A 179 -4.32 12.88 -7.86
CA THR A 179 -4.47 14.09 -7.02
C THR A 179 -5.90 14.60 -7.09
N PHE A 180 -6.30 15.35 -6.08
CA PHE A 180 -7.62 15.95 -5.96
C PHE A 180 -7.53 17.36 -5.36
N ARG A 181 -8.65 18.06 -5.30
CA ARG A 181 -8.81 19.36 -4.62
C ARG A 181 -10.06 19.34 -3.77
N ASP A 182 -10.06 20.10 -2.69
CA ASP A 182 -11.24 20.22 -1.83
C ASP A 182 -12.34 21.01 -2.55
N VAL A 183 -13.58 20.57 -2.36
CA VAL A 183 -14.78 21.30 -2.77
C VAL A 183 -15.45 21.79 -1.50
N MET A 184 -15.31 23.09 -1.23
CA MET A 184 -16.08 23.78 -0.19
C MET A 184 -17.56 23.87 -0.57
#